data_AF-A0AAP3XS88-F1
#
_entry.id   AF-A0AAP3XS88-F1
#
_cell.length_a   1.000
_cell.length_b   1.000
_cell.length_c   1.000
_cell.angle_alpha   90.00
_cell.angle_beta   90.00
_cell.angle_gamma   90.00
#
_symmetry.space_group_name_H-M   'P 1'
#
loop_
_entity.id
_entity.type
_entity.pdbx_description
1 polymer ?
#
loop_
_entity_poly.entity_id
_entity_poly.type
_entity_poly.pdbx_seq_one_letter_code
_entity_poly.pdbx_strand_id
1 'polypeptide(L)'
;MDEKEFWTKVTGLRAMKSVVIRILKSPEASKNKGFREMAEKFKDQIPSKNKDLEWNHDLKGFATRFEELESEYLSLYDWNRRLKETPETKSEKIEEKDFLKKEPQIKEGQVSLSLRGGARPGAGRKSLGVKRKVSIVLPAEDWEYIDSLVADKKFASVAEYFRHSTGLGL
;
A
#
# COMPACT_ATOMS: atom_id res chain seq x y z
N MET A 1 3.80 20.61 9.18
CA MET A 1 3.36 19.61 8.20
C MET A 1 3.48 20.22 6.82
N ASP A 2 4.21 19.56 5.94
CA ASP A 2 4.33 19.96 4.53
C ASP A 2 3.25 19.27 3.67
N GLU A 3 3.15 19.66 2.39
CA GLU A 3 2.15 19.09 1.48
C GLU A 3 2.37 17.57 1.24
N LYS A 4 3.63 17.13 1.25
CA LYS A 4 3.98 15.72 1.06
C LYS A 4 3.52 14.86 2.24
N GLU A 5 3.74 15.32 3.46
CA GLU A 5 3.32 14.72 4.71
C GLU A 5 1.79 14.70 4.80
N PHE A 6 1.11 15.77 4.38
CA PHE A 6 -0.35 15.81 4.27
C PHE A 6 -0.89 14.68 3.41
N TRP A 7 -0.42 14.54 2.16
CA TRP A 7 -0.88 13.47 1.26
C TRP A 7 -0.53 12.06 1.76
N THR A 8 0.61 11.92 2.45
CA THR A 8 1.00 10.66 3.10
C THR A 8 0.00 10.28 4.18
N LYS A 9 -0.37 11.22 5.05
CA LYS A 9 -1.38 11.03 6.11
C LYS A 9 -2.77 10.77 5.55
N VAL A 10 -3.21 11.49 4.52
CA VAL A 10 -4.49 11.23 3.81
C VAL A 10 -4.53 9.81 3.25
N THR A 11 -3.42 9.34 2.69
CA THR A 11 -3.31 7.97 2.17
C THR A 11 -3.40 6.94 3.31
N GLY A 12 -2.76 7.23 4.45
CA GLY A 12 -2.89 6.44 5.68
C GLY A 12 -4.34 6.32 6.17
N LEU A 13 -5.07 7.43 6.27
CA LEU A 13 -6.48 7.43 6.66
C LEU A 13 -7.35 6.59 5.72
N ARG A 14 -7.11 6.67 4.41
CA ARG A 14 -7.84 5.84 3.43
C ARG A 14 -7.53 4.35 3.58
N ALA A 15 -6.30 4.00 3.95
CA ALA A 15 -5.95 2.62 4.27
C ALA A 15 -6.69 2.13 5.54
N MET A 16 -6.73 2.95 6.60
CA MET A 16 -7.50 2.66 7.83
C MET A 16 -9.00 2.49 7.51
N LYS A 17 -9.59 3.39 6.73
CA LYS A 17 -10.97 3.28 6.23
C LYS A 17 -11.21 1.95 5.52
N SER A 18 -10.29 1.52 4.65
CA SER A 18 -10.39 0.24 3.95
C SER A 18 -10.41 -0.96 4.90
N VAL A 19 -9.63 -0.91 5.99
CA VAL A 19 -9.63 -1.94 7.03
C VAL A 19 -10.97 -1.95 7.76
N VAL A 20 -11.49 -0.80 8.19
CA VAL A 20 -12.79 -0.71 8.88
C VAL A 20 -13.93 -1.20 8.00
N ILE A 21 -13.94 -0.88 6.70
CA ILE A 21 -14.92 -1.42 5.74
C ILE A 21 -14.87 -2.96 5.67
N ARG A 22 -13.68 -3.55 5.76
CA ARG A 22 -13.54 -5.02 5.80
C ARG A 22 -14.07 -5.58 7.11
N ILE A 23 -13.79 -4.93 8.24
CA ILE A 23 -14.30 -5.33 9.55
C ILE A 23 -15.83 -5.25 9.58
N LEU A 24 -16.44 -4.21 9.02
CA LEU A 24 -17.91 -4.04 8.94
C LEU A 24 -18.64 -5.15 8.17
N LYS A 25 -17.92 -5.88 7.30
CA LYS A 25 -18.45 -7.05 6.56
C LYS A 25 -18.36 -8.35 7.35
N SER A 26 -17.65 -8.35 8.48
CA SER A 26 -17.50 -9.53 9.32
C SER A 26 -18.79 -9.86 10.07
N PRO A 27 -19.06 -11.14 10.37
CA PRO A 27 -20.24 -11.53 11.14
C PRO A 27 -20.22 -10.97 12.57
N GLU A 28 -19.03 -10.77 13.15
CA GLU A 28 -18.83 -10.20 14.49
C GLU A 28 -19.33 -8.76 14.57
N ALA A 29 -19.05 -7.95 13.54
CA ALA A 29 -19.52 -6.57 13.46
C ALA A 29 -21.05 -6.48 13.33
N SER A 30 -21.70 -7.48 12.74
CA SER A 30 -23.16 -7.52 12.63
C SER A 30 -23.85 -7.85 13.97
N LYS A 31 -23.15 -8.55 14.87
CA LYS A 31 -23.67 -8.93 16.20
C LYS A 31 -23.61 -7.78 17.21
N ASN A 32 -22.69 -6.83 17.06
CA ASN A 32 -22.52 -5.71 17.98
C ASN A 32 -22.94 -4.39 17.33
N LYS A 33 -24.15 -3.92 17.67
CA LYS A 33 -24.73 -2.68 17.14
C LYS A 33 -23.86 -1.45 17.45
N GLY A 34 -23.35 -1.33 18.67
CA GLY A 34 -22.52 -0.19 19.09
C GLY A 34 -21.21 -0.10 18.32
N PHE A 35 -20.55 -1.25 18.12
CA PHE A 35 -19.33 -1.32 17.29
C PHE A 35 -19.62 -0.88 15.86
N ARG A 36 -20.71 -1.39 15.27
CA ARG A 36 -21.11 -1.08 13.90
C ARG A 36 -21.35 0.41 13.71
N GLU A 37 -22.07 1.05 14.63
CA GLU A 37 -22.36 2.49 14.57
C GLU A 37 -21.10 3.34 14.59
N MET A 38 -20.14 3.05 15.47
CA MET A 38 -18.86 3.77 15.50
C MET A 38 -18.05 3.54 14.22
N ALA A 39 -17.97 2.30 13.74
CA ALA A 39 -17.25 1.97 12.53
C ALA A 39 -17.84 2.64 11.27
N GLU A 40 -19.16 2.77 11.18
CA GLU A 40 -19.83 3.50 10.08
C GLU A 40 -19.53 5.00 10.17
N LYS A 41 -19.59 5.61 11.38
CA LYS A 41 -19.21 7.02 11.58
C LYS A 41 -17.77 7.28 11.15
N PHE A 42 -16.82 6.47 11.59
CA PHE A 42 -15.41 6.58 11.18
C PHE A 42 -15.26 6.51 9.65
N LYS A 43 -15.94 5.55 9.01
CA LYS A 43 -15.91 5.36 7.56
C LYS A 43 -16.39 6.61 6.81
N ASP A 44 -17.43 7.27 7.32
CA ASP A 44 -18.04 8.43 6.66
C ASP A 44 -17.23 9.72 6.85
N GLN A 45 -16.43 9.82 7.92
CA GLN A 45 -15.57 10.99 8.19
C GLN A 45 -14.40 11.12 7.20
N ILE A 46 -13.97 10.04 6.53
CA ILE A 46 -12.77 10.04 5.67
C ILE A 46 -13.18 10.07 4.18
N PRO A 47 -12.86 11.12 3.42
CA PRO A 47 -13.24 11.22 2.01
C PRO A 47 -12.47 10.25 1.10
N SER A 48 -13.19 9.63 0.17
CA SER A 48 -12.60 8.66 -0.77
C SER A 48 -11.93 9.31 -1.98
N LYS A 49 -12.30 10.55 -2.34
CA LYS A 49 -11.76 11.29 -3.50
C LYS A 49 -11.13 12.59 -3.03
N ASN A 50 -10.12 13.07 -3.77
CA ASN A 50 -9.42 14.31 -3.44
C ASN A 50 -10.31 15.55 -3.55
N LYS A 51 -11.27 15.54 -4.49
CA LYS A 51 -12.23 16.64 -4.68
C LYS A 51 -13.23 16.81 -3.53
N ASP A 52 -13.43 15.75 -2.75
CA ASP A 52 -14.34 15.74 -1.59
C ASP A 52 -13.55 16.01 -0.29
N LEU A 53 -12.26 16.36 -0.41
CA LEU A 53 -11.37 16.61 0.71
C LEU A 53 -11.40 18.11 1.04
N GLU A 54 -12.24 18.49 2.00
CA GLU A 54 -12.38 19.89 2.44
C GLU A 54 -11.14 20.40 3.19
N TRP A 55 -10.26 19.49 3.63
CA TRP A 55 -9.10 19.79 4.48
C TRP A 55 -7.85 20.30 3.74
N ASN A 56 -7.91 20.47 2.41
CA ASN A 56 -6.75 20.83 1.59
C ASN A 56 -6.13 22.20 1.91
N HIS A 57 -6.83 23.07 2.65
CA HIS A 57 -6.38 24.44 2.90
C HIS A 57 -5.93 24.70 4.35
N ASP A 58 -6.19 23.79 5.30
CA ASP A 58 -5.79 23.95 6.70
C ASP A 58 -4.91 22.79 7.18
N LEU A 59 -3.61 22.93 6.95
CA LEU A 59 -2.60 21.95 7.32
C LEU A 59 -2.51 21.75 8.86
N LYS A 60 -2.75 22.79 9.67
CA LYS A 60 -2.66 22.64 11.13
C LYS A 60 -3.89 21.91 11.68
N GLY A 61 -5.09 22.31 11.26
CA GLY A 61 -6.32 21.63 11.65
C GLY A 61 -6.35 20.18 11.21
N PHE A 62 -5.81 19.86 10.02
CA PHE A 62 -5.72 18.48 9.56
C PHE A 62 -4.79 17.61 10.42
N ALA A 63 -3.69 18.14 10.94
CA ALA A 63 -2.76 17.34 11.76
C ALA A 63 -3.45 16.86 13.06
N THR A 64 -4.14 17.74 13.77
CA THR A 64 -4.94 17.38 14.95
C THR A 64 -6.06 16.40 14.57
N ARG A 65 -6.76 16.68 13.46
CA ARG A 65 -7.83 15.79 12.98
C ARG A 65 -7.34 14.40 12.62
N PHE A 66 -6.13 14.29 12.08
CA PHE A 66 -5.49 13.02 11.77
C PHE A 66 -5.24 12.19 13.03
N GLU A 67 -4.69 12.80 14.09
CA GLU A 67 -4.43 12.12 15.37
C GLU A 67 -5.72 11.62 16.04
N GLU A 68 -6.80 12.41 15.97
CA GLU A 68 -8.12 11.99 16.45
C GLU A 68 -8.64 10.77 15.68
N LEU A 69 -8.58 10.81 14.36
CA LEU A 69 -9.01 9.71 13.49
C LEU A 69 -8.17 8.45 13.70
N GLU A 70 -6.85 8.61 13.85
CA GLU A 70 -5.95 7.50 14.14
C GLU A 70 -6.30 6.84 15.49
N SER A 71 -6.59 7.65 16.51
CA SER A 71 -7.04 7.16 17.82
C SER A 71 -8.39 6.44 17.74
N GLU A 72 -9.36 6.99 17.00
CA GLU A 72 -10.66 6.36 16.76
C GLU A 72 -10.49 5.01 16.05
N TYR A 73 -9.65 4.95 15.03
CA TYR A 73 -9.31 3.71 14.32
C TYR A 73 -8.72 2.65 15.26
N LEU A 74 -7.74 3.02 16.10
CA LEU A 74 -7.11 2.09 17.05
C LEU A 74 -8.14 1.52 18.04
N SER A 75 -9.05 2.36 18.54
CA SER A 75 -10.12 1.93 19.45
C SER A 75 -11.07 0.91 18.78
N LEU A 76 -11.42 1.13 17.51
CA LEU A 76 -12.24 0.21 16.72
C LEU A 76 -11.49 -1.09 16.45
N TYR A 77 -10.20 -1.02 16.11
CA TYR A 77 -9.39 -2.19 15.84
C TYR A 77 -9.29 -3.10 17.08
N ASP A 78 -8.99 -2.52 18.24
CA ASP A 78 -8.92 -3.23 19.51
C ASP A 78 -10.27 -3.81 19.93
N TRP A 79 -11.37 -3.06 19.74
CA TRP A 79 -12.71 -3.59 20.03
C TRP A 79 -13.01 -4.80 19.14
N ASN A 80 -12.74 -4.70 17.83
CA ASN A 80 -12.91 -5.82 16.92
C ASN A 80 -12.04 -7.03 17.30
N ARG A 81 -10.81 -6.81 17.77
CA ARG A 81 -9.95 -7.88 18.30
C ARG A 81 -10.61 -8.58 19.48
N ARG A 82 -11.11 -7.83 20.46
CA ARG A 82 -11.83 -8.37 21.63
C ARG A 82 -13.10 -9.15 21.24
N LEU A 83 -13.80 -8.74 20.19
CA LEU A 83 -14.96 -9.47 19.67
C LEU A 83 -14.59 -10.83 19.08
N LYS A 84 -13.38 -10.98 18.55
CA LYS A 84 -12.86 -12.26 18.04
C LYS A 84 -12.32 -13.16 19.16
N GLU A 85 -11.81 -12.57 20.25
CA GLU A 85 -11.19 -13.27 21.38
C GLU A 85 -12.20 -13.91 22.37
N THR A 86 -13.43 -14.24 21.94
CA THR A 86 -14.38 -14.97 22.78
C THR A 86 -13.78 -16.27 23.34
N PRO A 87 -14.10 -16.67 24.58
CA PRO A 87 -13.28 -17.56 25.42
C PRO A 87 -13.08 -19.00 24.93
N GLU A 88 -13.72 -19.43 23.85
CA GLU A 88 -13.57 -20.78 23.30
C GLU A 88 -12.28 -20.98 22.49
N THR A 89 -11.52 -19.92 22.20
CA THR A 89 -10.26 -20.04 21.45
C THR A 89 -9.08 -19.50 22.28
N LYS A 90 -8.90 -20.05 23.49
CA LYS A 90 -7.66 -19.89 24.25
C LYS A 90 -6.67 -20.99 23.87
N SER A 91 -5.92 -20.76 22.81
CA SER A 91 -4.55 -21.30 22.65
C SER A 91 -3.99 -20.87 21.30
N GLU A 92 -3.23 -19.77 21.30
CA GLU A 92 -1.84 -19.72 20.84
C GLU A 92 -1.47 -18.35 20.26
N LYS A 93 -0.47 -17.77 20.92
CA LYS A 93 0.52 -16.79 20.45
C LYS A 93 0.01 -15.42 20.00
N ILE A 94 0.23 -14.49 20.92
CA ILE A 94 0.49 -13.07 20.68
C ILE A 94 1.61 -12.95 19.64
N GLU A 95 1.26 -12.75 18.37
CA GLU A 95 2.17 -12.17 17.38
C GLU A 95 2.00 -10.65 17.40
N GLU A 96 2.67 -10.05 18.37
CA GLU A 96 2.91 -8.62 18.49
C GLU A 96 4.02 -8.22 17.50
N LYS A 97 3.78 -8.42 16.20
CA LYS A 97 4.63 -7.90 15.12
C LYS A 97 3.83 -7.72 13.84
N ASP A 98 3.16 -6.58 13.72
CA ASP A 98 3.00 -5.87 12.45
C ASP A 98 2.28 -4.57 12.75
N PHE A 99 3.03 -3.50 13.02
CA PHE A 99 2.71 -2.10 12.68
C PHE A 99 3.72 -1.18 13.38
N LEU A 100 5.01 -1.34 13.10
CA LEU A 100 5.96 -0.22 12.99
C LEU A 100 7.25 -0.76 12.36
N LYS A 101 7.63 -0.17 11.22
CA LYS A 101 8.81 -0.46 10.39
C LYS A 101 8.86 -1.86 9.73
N LYS A 102 8.30 -1.93 8.52
CA LYS A 102 9.00 -2.57 7.40
C LYS A 102 9.22 -1.52 6.33
N GLU A 103 10.47 -1.09 6.18
CA GLU A 103 10.97 -0.74 4.85
C GLU A 103 10.57 -1.90 3.92
N PRO A 104 10.09 -1.63 2.70
CA PRO A 104 9.64 -2.68 1.81
C PRO A 104 10.86 -3.53 1.41
N GLN A 105 11.06 -4.65 2.10
CA GLN A 105 11.84 -5.75 1.59
C GLN A 105 11.04 -6.36 0.44
N ILE A 106 11.41 -5.93 -0.76
CA ILE A 106 10.94 -6.48 -2.02
C ILE A 106 11.32 -7.96 -2.01
N LYS A 107 10.34 -8.84 -1.84
CA LYS A 107 10.50 -10.25 -2.21
C LYS A 107 10.72 -10.27 -3.72
N GLU A 108 11.94 -10.61 -4.12
CA GLU A 108 12.30 -10.85 -5.51
C GLU A 108 11.29 -11.83 -6.11
N GLY A 109 10.60 -11.40 -7.17
CA GLY A 109 9.90 -12.34 -8.03
C GLY A 109 8.39 -12.18 -8.22
N GLN A 110 7.75 -11.04 -7.94
CA GLN A 110 6.49 -10.73 -8.66
C GLN A 110 6.14 -9.24 -8.64
N VAL A 111 6.89 -8.42 -9.37
CA VAL A 111 6.47 -7.05 -9.65
C VAL A 111 5.44 -7.09 -10.78
N SER A 112 4.15 -7.22 -10.45
CA SER A 112 3.09 -6.85 -11.38
C SER A 112 3.04 -5.33 -11.48
N LEU A 113 3.94 -4.75 -12.29
CA LEU A 113 3.85 -3.35 -12.71
C LEU A 113 2.64 -3.19 -13.64
N SER A 114 1.42 -3.19 -13.09
CA SER A 114 0.26 -2.65 -13.77
C SER A 114 0.27 -1.12 -13.67
N LEU A 115 1.30 -0.47 -14.23
CA LEU A 115 1.31 1.00 -14.40
C LEU A 115 0.36 1.46 -15.53
N ARG A 116 -0.31 0.53 -16.21
CA ARG A 116 -1.28 0.84 -17.27
C ARG A 116 -2.60 0.13 -16.99
N GLY A 117 -3.54 0.85 -16.36
CA GLY A 117 -4.88 0.37 -16.05
C GLY A 117 -5.33 0.74 -14.64
N GLY A 118 -6.63 1.02 -14.45
CA GLY A 118 -7.22 1.19 -13.13
C GLY A 118 -7.33 -0.14 -12.35
N ALA A 119 -7.79 -0.09 -11.10
CA ALA A 119 -7.88 -1.27 -10.23
C ALA A 119 -8.96 -2.32 -10.63
N ARG A 120 -9.70 -2.09 -11.72
CA ARG A 120 -10.76 -3.00 -12.18
C ARG A 120 -10.15 -4.15 -12.99
N PRO A 121 -10.65 -5.39 -12.86
CA PRO A 121 -10.23 -6.49 -13.73
C PRO A 121 -10.43 -6.11 -15.20
N GLY A 122 -9.40 -6.26 -16.02
CA GLY A 122 -9.42 -5.89 -17.44
C GLY A 122 -9.11 -4.42 -17.74
N ALA A 123 -8.77 -3.60 -16.74
CA ALA A 123 -8.32 -2.25 -16.98
C ALA A 123 -6.88 -2.23 -17.52
N GLY A 124 -6.63 -1.40 -18.53
CA GLY A 124 -5.36 -1.33 -19.24
C GLY A 124 -5.45 -1.94 -20.64
N ARG A 125 -4.69 -1.39 -21.58
CA ARG A 125 -4.50 -2.05 -22.88
C ARG A 125 -3.58 -3.25 -22.66
N LYS A 126 -3.90 -4.39 -23.27
CA LYS A 126 -3.00 -5.55 -23.30
C LYS A 126 -1.63 -5.08 -23.80
N SER A 127 -0.55 -5.51 -23.13
CA SER A 127 0.79 -5.24 -23.61
C SER A 127 0.95 -5.82 -25.01
N LEU A 128 1.50 -5.04 -25.94
CA LEU A 128 1.85 -5.55 -27.26
C LEU A 128 3.10 -6.44 -27.13
N GLY A 129 3.04 -7.63 -27.71
CA GLY A 129 4.16 -8.57 -27.77
C GLY A 129 4.26 -9.55 -26.60
N VAL A 130 5.18 -10.51 -26.75
CA VAL A 130 5.47 -11.55 -25.75
C VAL A 130 6.85 -11.31 -25.17
N LYS A 131 6.94 -11.20 -23.83
CA LYS A 131 8.23 -11.14 -23.14
C LYS A 131 8.78 -12.56 -22.99
N ARG A 132 10.05 -12.76 -23.33
CA ARG A 132 10.80 -14.00 -23.10
C ARG A 132 11.96 -13.71 -22.15
N LYS A 133 12.23 -14.61 -21.21
CA LYS A 133 13.43 -14.56 -20.36
C LYS A 133 14.58 -15.17 -21.14
N VAL A 134 15.71 -14.48 -21.18
CA VAL A 134 16.96 -14.95 -21.80
C VAL A 134 18.03 -14.94 -20.71
N SER A 135 18.87 -15.98 -20.70
CA SER A 135 20.07 -16.03 -19.86
C SER A 135 21.27 -15.71 -20.73
N ILE A 136 22.13 -14.81 -20.25
CA ILE A 136 23.33 -14.35 -20.96
C ILE A 136 24.51 -14.60 -20.04
N VAL A 137 25.60 -15.12 -20.61
CA VAL A 137 26.87 -15.30 -19.91
C VAL A 137 27.87 -14.35 -20.54
N LEU A 138 28.52 -13.54 -19.71
CA LEU A 138 29.55 -12.58 -20.09
C LEU A 138 30.75 -12.72 -19.14
N PRO A 139 31.95 -12.28 -19.56
CA PRO A 139 33.09 -12.09 -18.66
C PRO A 139 32.73 -11.22 -17.44
N ALA A 140 33.48 -11.39 -16.35
CA ALA A 140 33.22 -10.67 -15.10
C ALA A 140 33.41 -9.15 -15.29
N GLU A 141 34.40 -8.76 -16.07
CA GLU A 141 34.73 -7.36 -16.36
C GLU A 141 33.56 -6.64 -17.03
N ASP A 142 32.86 -7.33 -17.93
CA ASP A 142 31.70 -6.79 -18.63
C ASP A 142 30.50 -6.64 -17.68
N TRP A 143 30.30 -7.59 -16.76
CA TRP A 143 29.25 -7.48 -15.74
C TRP A 143 29.49 -6.30 -14.81
N GLU A 144 30.72 -6.15 -14.31
CA GLU A 144 31.10 -5.04 -13.43
C GLU A 144 30.89 -3.69 -14.11
N TYR A 145 31.23 -3.59 -15.41
CA TYR A 145 30.98 -2.39 -16.19
C TYR A 145 29.48 -2.09 -16.33
N ILE A 146 28.64 -3.10 -16.60
CA ILE A 146 27.19 -2.89 -16.70
C ILE A 146 26.61 -2.46 -15.35
N ASP A 147 27.04 -3.08 -14.26
CA ASP A 147 26.59 -2.75 -12.91
C ASP A 147 27.02 -1.34 -12.50
N SER A 148 28.22 -0.89 -12.89
CA SER A 148 28.67 0.48 -12.65
C SER A 148 27.81 1.50 -13.39
N LEU A 149 27.37 1.21 -14.62
CA LEU A 149 26.47 2.09 -15.37
C LEU A 149 25.09 2.22 -14.70
N VAL A 150 24.59 1.14 -14.09
CA VAL A 150 23.34 1.16 -13.33
C VAL A 150 23.51 1.90 -12.00
N ALA A 151 24.63 1.70 -11.30
CA ALA A 151 24.96 2.41 -10.07
C ALA A 151 25.10 3.93 -10.29
N ASP A 152 25.71 4.32 -11.41
CA ASP A 152 25.82 5.71 -11.89
C ASP A 152 24.48 6.31 -12.34
N LYS A 153 23.39 5.53 -12.34
CA LYS A 153 22.05 5.90 -12.83
C LYS A 153 22.02 6.31 -14.30
N LYS A 154 22.96 5.84 -15.11
CA LYS A 154 22.92 6.00 -16.58
C LYS A 154 21.83 5.12 -17.19
N PHE A 155 21.55 3.97 -16.56
CA PHE A 155 20.41 3.10 -16.87
C PHE A 155 19.66 2.77 -15.58
N ALA A 156 18.33 2.66 -15.60
CA ALA A 156 17.56 2.32 -14.41
C ALA A 156 17.66 0.82 -14.04
N SER A 157 18.07 -0.04 -14.99
CA SER A 157 18.33 -1.45 -14.74
C SER A 157 19.23 -2.08 -15.79
N VAL A 158 19.84 -3.22 -15.45
CA VAL A 158 20.59 -4.09 -16.38
C VAL A 158 19.74 -4.45 -17.61
N ALA A 159 18.45 -4.76 -17.42
CA ALA A 159 17.55 -5.09 -18.52
C ALA A 159 17.27 -3.91 -19.45
N GLU A 160 17.40 -2.66 -18.98
CA GLU A 160 17.29 -1.46 -19.80
C GLU A 160 18.56 -1.24 -20.61
N TYR A 161 19.73 -1.43 -20.01
CA TYR A 161 21.01 -1.41 -20.71
C TYR A 161 20.98 -2.32 -21.96
N PHE A 162 20.57 -3.59 -21.79
CA PHE A 162 20.50 -4.53 -22.92
C PHE A 162 19.47 -4.16 -23.99
N ARG A 163 18.36 -3.51 -23.62
CA ARG A 163 17.39 -3.02 -24.61
C ARG A 163 17.96 -1.84 -25.39
N HIS A 164 18.68 -0.95 -24.71
CA HIS A 164 19.32 0.19 -25.33
C HIS A 164 20.44 -0.23 -26.27
N SER A 165 21.33 -1.12 -25.83
CA SER A 165 22.49 -1.58 -26.62
C SER A 165 22.09 -2.40 -27.85
N THR A 166 20.97 -3.13 -27.80
CA THR A 166 20.46 -3.90 -28.94
C THR A 166 19.59 -3.08 -29.90
N GLY A 167 19.41 -1.77 -29.67
CA GLY A 167 18.56 -0.92 -30.50
C GLY A 167 17.05 -1.20 -30.34
N LEU A 168 16.66 -1.90 -29.27
CA LEU A 168 15.26 -2.22 -28.93
C LEU A 168 14.63 -1.18 -27.99
N GLY A 169 15.35 -0.11 -27.65
CA GLY A 169 14.83 1.04 -26.90
C GLY A 169 14.20 2.06 -27.84
N LEU A 170 12.86 2.18 -27.79
CA LEU A 170 12.11 3.34 -28.27
C LEU A 170 11.95 4.35 -27.12
#